data_AF-R6UHR9-F1
#
_entry.id   AF-R6UHR9-F1
#
_cell.length_a   1.000
_cell.length_b   1.000
_cell.length_c   1.000
_cell.angle_alpha   90.00
_cell.angle_beta   90.00
_cell.angle_gamma   90.00
#
_symmetry.space_group_name_H-M   'P 1'
#
loop_
_entity.id
_entity.type
_entity.pdbx_description
1 polymer ?
#
loop_
_entity_poly.entity_id
_entity_poly.type
_entity_poly.pdbx_seq_one_letter_code
_entity_poly.pdbx_strand_id
1 'polypeptide(L)'
;MQKRNRRLLSSKLNKYIVPGIMMSLALQLGNIVDTIFVSNFIGVDAMSAITASLPVETIIQLVGYCLGIGGSIAVGIMLGKRDTENASKLFSATLVVTVLVGLIFSALSFFIAEPAAKMLVSGSGLFHYTRDYIFISLLGAPVIGVGLMMISYLGAENHPELASAYLIAANVINLVLDYIFLNFTPMGIAGASLSTVLGFLIAMVVFVFYARSDKRNISFVRLKLKDFAIIKEAVVTGLPMLVFMATNFVKALGINMIIINLIGDDGLAVFTVCDNVLMIVEMFVGGIIGVIPNVAGVLYGEKDYVGLRVLCNKMLKYSYIVLAVLFVLMMTFTEQIAIMFGSDGGELGVQMVNSLRIFAFCVAPYLWNKFIISYYESIEKTTIASLVTFLENALVVLPATLVGILIWKQFDGIGIDGIAVGFVASEAITVLAAYIFRKIKYKHSSFYIVPKENPGINLDFSIQSTMDEAQRVHKEIISFCAENNIPNSKANLAAVCAEEMTVNIIKFGGKSSNWIDISLCLEGDLLRLRIRDNGINFNPLDYENDSNEFDIHGIELVKKISKSMSYIRAIDMNNTIITF
;
A
#
# COMPACT_ATOMS: atom_id res chain seq x y z
N MET A 1 -11.25 -24.24 -27.09
CA MET A 1 -10.86 -23.64 -25.79
C MET A 1 -9.90 -24.59 -25.05
N GLN A 2 -8.60 -24.53 -25.33
CA GLN A 2 -7.61 -25.25 -24.50
C GLN A 2 -7.45 -24.52 -23.15
N LYS A 3 -7.31 -25.29 -22.06
CA LYS A 3 -7.25 -24.77 -20.68
C LYS A 3 -5.85 -24.24 -20.38
N ARG A 4 -5.73 -22.92 -20.21
CA ARG A 4 -4.56 -22.28 -19.61
C ARG A 4 -4.13 -22.99 -18.33
N ASN A 5 -2.86 -23.42 -18.27
CA ASN A 5 -2.34 -24.11 -17.12
C ASN A 5 -2.09 -23.11 -15.99
N ARG A 6 -2.96 -23.08 -14.96
CA ARG A 6 -2.85 -22.15 -13.83
C ARG A 6 -1.59 -22.36 -12.97
N ARG A 7 -0.76 -23.36 -13.27
CA ARG A 7 0.42 -23.77 -12.48
C ARG A 7 1.49 -22.68 -12.40
N LEU A 8 1.83 -22.00 -13.50
CA LEU A 8 2.89 -20.98 -13.52
C LEU A 8 2.55 -19.84 -12.55
N LEU A 9 1.39 -19.21 -12.75
CA LEU A 9 0.89 -18.16 -11.88
C LEU A 9 0.71 -18.67 -10.44
N SER A 10 0.11 -19.85 -10.25
CA SER A 10 -0.11 -20.41 -8.91
C SER A 10 1.17 -20.68 -8.13
N SER A 11 2.20 -21.23 -8.77
CA SER A 11 3.48 -21.52 -8.13
C SER A 11 4.18 -20.23 -7.70
N LYS A 12 4.18 -19.23 -8.58
CA LYS A 12 4.76 -17.92 -8.28
C LYS A 12 4.01 -17.23 -7.14
N LEU A 13 2.67 -17.19 -7.18
CA LEU A 13 1.87 -16.62 -6.09
C LEU A 13 2.21 -17.23 -4.72
N ASN A 14 2.47 -18.54 -4.64
CA ASN A 14 2.89 -19.17 -3.37
C ASN A 14 4.25 -18.65 -2.87
N LYS A 15 5.18 -18.35 -3.79
CA LYS A 15 6.50 -17.80 -3.47
C LYS A 15 6.40 -16.37 -2.91
N TYR A 16 5.33 -15.62 -3.20
CA TYR A 16 5.14 -14.23 -2.75
C TYR A 16 4.38 -14.09 -1.43
N ILE A 17 3.60 -15.09 -1.03
CA ILE A 17 2.85 -15.04 0.23
C ILE A 17 3.79 -14.94 1.44
N VAL A 18 4.82 -15.80 1.49
CA VAL A 18 5.77 -15.81 2.63
C VAL A 18 6.52 -14.48 2.74
N PRO A 19 7.14 -13.93 1.68
CA PRO A 19 7.74 -12.60 1.73
C PRO A 19 6.75 -11.50 2.12
N GLY A 20 5.50 -11.54 1.65
CA GLY A 20 4.47 -10.57 2.03
C GLY A 20 4.16 -10.59 3.52
N ILE A 21 4.01 -11.79 4.09
CA ILE A 21 3.85 -11.97 5.55
C ILE A 21 5.09 -11.49 6.30
N MET A 22 6.29 -11.85 5.84
CA MET A 22 7.54 -11.42 6.49
C MET A 22 7.72 -9.90 6.45
N MET A 23 7.31 -9.25 5.35
CA MET A 23 7.32 -7.79 5.23
C MET A 23 6.34 -7.14 6.22
N SER A 24 5.11 -7.64 6.30
CA SER A 24 4.12 -7.13 7.25
C SER A 24 4.53 -7.37 8.71
N LEU A 25 5.07 -8.56 9.02
CA LEU A 25 5.67 -8.86 10.33
C LEU A 25 6.80 -7.90 10.67
N ALA A 26 7.73 -7.66 9.74
CA ALA A 26 8.84 -6.74 9.95
C ALA A 26 8.37 -5.31 10.24
N LEU A 27 7.35 -4.83 9.52
CA LEU A 27 6.76 -3.50 9.76
C LEU A 27 6.14 -3.40 11.16
N GLN A 28 5.30 -4.36 11.54
CA GLN A 28 4.61 -4.30 12.82
C GLN A 28 5.52 -4.60 14.02
N LEU A 29 6.48 -5.52 13.87
CA LEU A 29 7.52 -5.74 14.88
C LEU A 29 8.45 -4.53 15.00
N GLY A 30 8.75 -3.86 13.88
CA GLY A 30 9.48 -2.59 13.89
C GLY A 30 8.78 -1.56 14.79
N ASN A 31 7.48 -1.35 14.59
CA ASN A 31 6.68 -0.44 15.44
C ASN A 31 6.72 -0.82 16.92
N ILE A 32 6.65 -2.12 17.24
CA ILE A 32 6.72 -2.60 18.64
C ILE A 32 8.12 -2.38 19.22
N VAL A 33 9.18 -2.72 18.48
CA VAL A 33 10.56 -2.53 18.92
C VAL A 33 10.84 -1.05 19.15
N ASP A 34 10.43 -0.17 18.23
CA ASP A 34 10.59 1.28 18.38
C ASP A 34 9.86 1.77 19.64
N THR A 35 8.62 1.33 19.85
CA THR A 35 7.85 1.67 21.06
C THR A 35 8.55 1.20 22.34
N ILE A 36 9.09 -0.03 22.36
CA ILE A 36 9.80 -0.59 23.52
C ILE A 36 11.13 0.12 23.76
N PHE A 37 11.88 0.43 22.70
CA PHE A 37 13.15 1.14 22.79
C PHE A 37 12.91 2.50 23.41
N VAL A 38 11.99 3.29 22.86
CA VAL A 38 11.67 4.63 23.35
C VAL A 38 11.08 4.57 24.77
N SER A 39 10.22 3.60 25.09
CA SER A 39 9.70 3.40 26.45
C SER A 39 10.79 3.10 27.48
N ASN A 40 11.77 2.25 27.16
CA ASN A 40 12.86 1.90 28.08
C ASN A 40 13.85 3.05 28.28
N PHE A 41 14.09 3.89 27.28
CA PHE A 41 15.05 4.99 27.38
C PHE A 41 14.49 6.24 28.05
N ILE A 42 13.19 6.52 27.91
CA ILE A 42 12.59 7.78 28.38
C ILE A 42 11.53 7.59 29.49
N GLY A 43 11.09 6.36 29.73
CA GLY A 43 10.07 6.02 30.73
C GLY A 43 8.63 6.06 30.19
N VAL A 44 7.71 5.46 30.96
CA VAL A 44 6.30 5.26 30.55
C VAL A 44 5.55 6.58 30.37
N ASP A 45 5.83 7.57 31.22
CA ASP A 45 5.23 8.91 31.14
C ASP A 45 5.60 9.61 29.82
N ALA A 46 6.81 9.36 29.32
CA ALA A 46 7.30 9.94 28.09
C ALA A 46 6.64 9.35 26.85
N MET A 47 6.48 8.03 26.80
CA MET A 47 5.74 7.39 25.72
C MET A 47 4.27 7.79 25.71
N SER A 48 3.68 7.97 26.89
CA SER A 48 2.31 8.46 27.01
C SER A 48 2.18 9.88 26.43
N ALA A 49 3.16 10.76 26.66
CA ALA A 49 3.21 12.10 26.08
C ALA A 49 3.40 12.10 24.55
N ILE A 50 4.27 11.23 24.02
CA ILE A 50 4.48 11.06 22.57
C ILE A 50 3.18 10.59 21.90
N THR A 51 2.54 9.58 22.48
CA THR A 51 1.26 9.03 21.98
C THR A 51 0.16 10.09 22.00
N ALA A 52 0.07 10.88 23.08
CA ALA A 52 -0.88 11.99 23.18
C ALA A 52 -0.60 13.11 22.15
N SER A 53 0.62 13.21 21.64
CA SER A 53 1.03 14.23 20.65
C SER A 53 0.82 13.81 19.19
N LEU A 54 0.57 12.52 18.91
CA LEU A 54 0.31 11.98 17.56
C LEU A 54 -0.77 12.74 16.75
N PRO A 55 -1.85 13.25 17.37
CA PRO A 55 -2.78 14.17 16.73
C PRO A 55 -2.14 15.35 16.01
N VAL A 56 -1.22 16.02 16.69
CA VAL A 56 -0.56 17.22 16.18
C VAL A 56 0.45 16.84 15.11
N GLU A 57 1.18 15.74 15.31
CA GLU A 57 2.08 15.16 14.30
C GLU A 57 1.33 14.88 12.98
N THR A 58 0.15 14.28 13.07
CA THR A 58 -0.66 13.97 11.90
C THR A 58 -1.02 15.23 11.11
N ILE A 59 -1.33 16.33 11.79
CA ILE A 59 -1.63 17.64 11.17
C ILE A 59 -0.38 18.23 10.49
N ILE A 60 0.79 18.10 11.11
CA ILE A 60 2.06 18.57 10.53
C ILE A 60 2.37 17.79 9.24
N GLN A 61 2.23 16.47 9.29
CA GLN A 61 2.54 15.59 8.16
C GLN A 61 1.52 15.69 7.02
N LEU A 62 0.27 16.07 7.32
CA LEU A 62 -0.85 16.18 6.37
C LEU A 62 -0.51 17.02 5.14
N VAL A 63 0.21 18.13 5.32
CA VAL A 63 0.61 19.02 4.21
C VAL A 63 1.63 18.32 3.32
N GLY A 64 2.63 17.68 3.92
CA GLY A 64 3.67 16.93 3.21
C GLY A 64 3.09 15.75 2.42
N TYR A 65 2.15 14.99 3.00
CA TYR A 65 1.49 13.89 2.30
C TYR A 65 0.56 14.36 1.19
N CYS A 66 -0.24 15.40 1.41
CA CYS A 66 -1.15 15.92 0.38
C CYS A 66 -0.39 16.43 -0.84
N LEU A 67 0.56 17.34 -0.63
CA LEU A 67 1.32 17.94 -1.71
C LEU A 67 2.36 16.97 -2.28
N GLY A 68 2.88 16.06 -1.46
CA GLY A 68 3.79 15.00 -1.86
C GLY A 68 3.13 13.95 -2.75
N ILE A 69 2.15 13.21 -2.21
CA ILE A 69 1.48 12.12 -2.94
C ILE A 69 0.60 12.68 -4.06
N GLY A 70 -0.19 13.72 -3.78
CA GLY A 70 -1.02 14.35 -4.80
C GLY A 70 -0.19 14.99 -5.91
N GLY A 71 0.86 15.71 -5.54
CA GLY A 71 1.81 16.30 -6.49
C GLY A 71 2.57 15.28 -7.31
N SER A 72 3.04 14.18 -6.70
CA SER A 72 3.77 13.14 -7.42
C SER A 72 2.88 12.39 -8.42
N ILE A 73 1.62 12.13 -8.09
CA ILE A 73 0.64 11.55 -9.03
C ILE A 73 0.38 12.50 -10.20
N ALA A 74 0.11 13.79 -9.92
CA ALA A 74 -0.15 14.78 -10.96
C ALA A 74 1.06 14.97 -11.88
N VAL A 75 2.27 15.02 -11.30
CA VAL A 75 3.51 15.07 -12.07
C VAL A 75 3.75 13.79 -12.86
N GLY A 76 3.49 12.61 -12.31
CA GLY A 76 3.57 11.35 -13.05
C GLY A 76 2.68 11.34 -14.29
N ILE A 77 1.47 11.92 -14.19
CA ILE A 77 0.56 12.09 -15.34
C ILE A 77 1.15 13.08 -16.37
N MET A 78 1.73 14.20 -15.93
CA MET A 78 2.37 15.18 -16.84
C MET A 78 3.60 14.59 -17.55
N LEU A 79 4.47 13.90 -16.82
CA LEU A 79 5.63 13.20 -17.36
C LEU A 79 5.20 12.11 -18.36
N GLY A 80 4.13 11.36 -18.05
CA GLY A 80 3.54 10.40 -18.99
C GLY A 80 3.04 11.03 -20.30
N LYS A 81 2.62 12.30 -20.26
CA LYS A 81 2.25 13.10 -21.44
C LYS A 81 3.45 13.81 -22.09
N ARG A 82 4.68 13.58 -21.60
CA ARG A 82 5.92 14.27 -21.99
C ARG A 82 5.90 15.78 -21.73
N ASP A 83 5.10 16.23 -20.78
CA ASP A 83 5.00 17.64 -20.36
C ASP A 83 5.93 17.91 -19.16
N THR A 84 7.23 17.96 -19.43
CA THR A 84 8.27 18.14 -18.40
C THR A 84 8.31 19.57 -17.83
N GLU A 85 7.84 20.55 -18.60
CA GLU A 85 7.80 21.95 -18.18
C GLU A 85 6.77 22.16 -17.07
N ASN A 86 5.52 21.70 -17.28
CA ASN A 86 4.48 21.82 -16.26
C ASN A 86 4.75 20.92 -15.06
N ALA A 87 5.35 19.75 -15.26
CA ALA A 87 5.84 18.89 -14.17
C ALA A 87 6.84 19.63 -13.26
N SER A 88 7.82 20.32 -13.86
CA SER A 88 8.85 21.09 -13.13
C SER A 88 8.26 22.31 -12.42
N LYS A 89 7.29 22.99 -13.03
CA LYS A 89 6.53 24.08 -12.38
C LYS A 89 5.73 23.57 -11.19
N LEU A 90 5.01 22.46 -11.35
CA LEU A 90 4.20 21.89 -10.27
C LEU A 90 5.07 21.48 -9.08
N PHE A 91 6.18 20.77 -9.31
CA PHE A 91 7.15 20.43 -8.27
C PHE A 91 7.72 21.65 -7.53
N SER A 92 8.12 22.67 -8.28
CA SER A 92 8.66 23.90 -7.67
C SER A 92 7.58 24.60 -6.84
N ALA A 93 6.34 24.63 -7.32
CA ALA A 93 5.22 25.28 -6.65
C ALA A 93 4.79 24.54 -5.37
N THR A 94 4.71 23.21 -5.42
CA THR A 94 4.42 22.38 -4.25
C THR A 94 5.54 22.46 -3.21
N LEU A 95 6.81 22.52 -3.63
CA LEU A 95 7.92 22.74 -2.69
C LEU A 95 7.78 24.07 -1.94
N VAL A 96 7.58 25.17 -2.69
CA VAL A 96 7.47 26.51 -2.10
C VAL A 96 6.31 26.57 -1.12
N VAL A 97 5.14 26.03 -1.47
CA VAL A 97 3.99 26.00 -0.57
C VAL A 97 4.25 25.12 0.66
N THR A 98 4.87 23.95 0.50
CA THR A 98 5.22 23.06 1.62
C THR A 98 6.14 23.76 2.61
N VAL A 99 7.17 24.47 2.13
CA VAL A 99 8.08 25.26 2.96
C VAL A 99 7.34 26.41 3.63
N LEU A 100 6.52 27.18 2.90
CA LEU A 100 5.77 28.30 3.47
C LEU A 100 4.81 27.86 4.57
N VAL A 101 4.03 26.79 4.32
CA VAL A 101 3.10 26.26 5.32
C VAL A 101 3.85 25.67 6.51
N GLY A 102 4.95 24.97 6.28
CA GLY A 102 5.84 24.50 7.34
C GLY A 102 6.37 25.65 8.20
N LEU A 103 6.83 26.74 7.59
CA LEU A 103 7.32 27.93 8.31
C LEU A 103 6.22 28.61 9.11
N ILE A 104 4.97 28.62 8.59
CA ILE A 104 3.80 29.09 9.35
C ILE A 104 3.60 28.22 10.59
N PHE A 105 3.64 26.88 10.48
CA PHE A 105 3.55 26.00 11.65
C PHE A 105 4.69 26.25 12.65
N SER A 106 5.92 26.44 12.17
CA SER A 106 7.06 26.76 13.04
C SER A 106 6.90 28.10 13.75
N ALA A 107 6.41 29.13 13.06
CA ALA A 107 6.15 30.42 13.69
C ALA A 107 4.99 30.35 14.71
N LEU A 108 3.97 29.55 14.42
CA LEU A 108 2.83 29.35 15.31
C LEU A 108 3.13 28.41 16.49
N SER A 109 4.25 27.68 16.48
CA SER A 109 4.65 26.76 17.55
C SER A 109 4.64 27.43 18.94
N PHE A 110 5.13 28.67 19.03
CA PHE A 110 5.19 29.45 20.26
C PHE A 110 3.82 29.77 20.87
N PHE A 111 2.76 29.79 20.06
CA PHE A 111 1.40 30.09 20.50
C PHE A 111 0.51 28.85 20.60
N ILE A 112 0.79 27.81 19.82
CA ILE A 112 -0.06 26.61 19.71
C ILE A 112 0.39 25.50 20.65
N ALA A 113 1.69 25.34 20.92
CA ALA A 113 2.20 24.16 21.63
C ALA A 113 1.59 23.99 23.04
N GLU A 114 1.48 25.08 23.80
CA GLU A 114 0.91 25.05 25.15
C GLU A 114 -0.62 24.82 25.15
N PRO A 115 -1.44 25.56 24.38
CA PRO A 115 -2.87 25.27 24.27
C PRO A 115 -3.18 23.87 23.76
N ALA A 116 -2.41 23.37 22.77
CA ALA A 116 -2.56 22.02 22.25
C ALA A 116 -2.26 20.98 23.34
N ALA A 117 -1.16 21.12 24.08
CA ALA A 117 -0.82 20.21 25.17
C ALA A 117 -1.87 20.23 26.29
N LYS A 118 -2.43 21.39 26.66
CA LYS A 118 -3.53 21.50 27.65
C LYS A 118 -4.81 20.82 27.19
N MET A 119 -5.09 20.85 25.88
CA MET A 119 -6.28 20.22 25.32
C MET A 119 -6.12 18.69 25.25
N LEU A 120 -4.89 18.21 25.03
CA LEU A 120 -4.60 16.79 24.84
C LEU A 120 -4.36 16.04 26.16
N VAL A 121 -3.89 16.71 27.22
CA VAL A 121 -3.60 16.07 28.51
C VAL A 121 -4.03 16.92 29.70
N SER A 122 -4.61 16.26 30.72
CA SER A 122 -5.17 16.88 31.94
C SER A 122 -4.23 16.84 33.18
N GLY A 123 -3.05 16.20 33.10
CA GLY A 123 -2.09 16.08 34.21
C GLY A 123 -0.88 17.02 34.11
N SER A 124 -0.44 17.59 35.25
CA SER A 124 0.71 18.53 35.31
C SER A 124 2.05 17.90 34.95
N GLY A 125 2.23 16.60 35.21
CA GLY A 125 3.45 15.86 34.86
C GLY A 125 3.60 15.62 33.35
N LEU A 126 2.55 15.09 32.71
CA LEU A 126 2.55 14.84 31.26
C LEU A 126 2.51 16.13 30.43
N PHE A 127 1.88 17.19 30.95
CA PHE A 127 1.70 18.44 30.22
C PHE A 127 3.01 19.01 29.69
N HIS A 128 4.06 19.07 30.51
CA HIS A 128 5.35 19.61 30.10
C HIS A 128 6.01 18.76 29.01
N TYR A 129 5.94 17.43 29.15
CA TYR A 129 6.44 16.47 28.17
C TYR A 129 5.74 16.59 26.82
N THR A 130 4.39 16.62 26.82
CA THR A 130 3.60 16.78 25.59
C THR A 130 3.85 18.14 24.94
N ARG A 131 3.93 19.22 25.72
CA ARG A 131 4.23 20.57 25.22
C ARG A 131 5.59 20.62 24.51
N ASP A 132 6.64 20.11 25.15
CA ASP A 132 8.00 20.20 24.63
C ASP A 132 8.19 19.36 23.37
N TYR A 133 7.53 18.19 23.31
CA TYR A 133 7.48 17.37 22.10
C TYR A 133 6.79 18.11 20.96
N ILE A 134 5.56 18.59 21.17
CA ILE A 134 4.77 19.32 20.15
C ILE A 134 5.52 20.55 19.65
N PHE A 135 6.17 21.29 20.56
CA PHE A 135 6.89 22.51 20.22
C PHE A 135 8.01 22.25 19.21
N ILE A 136 8.86 21.25 19.47
CA ILE A 136 9.97 20.89 18.56
C ILE A 136 9.44 20.34 17.24
N SER A 137 8.40 19.53 17.27
CA SER A 137 7.80 18.99 16.05
C SER A 137 7.22 20.08 15.14
N LEU A 138 6.55 21.08 15.72
CA LEU A 138 6.04 22.24 14.97
C LEU A 138 7.19 23.10 14.41
N LEU A 139 8.28 23.27 15.16
CA LEU A 139 9.49 23.93 14.66
C LEU A 139 10.13 23.17 13.49
N GLY A 140 10.07 21.83 13.52
CA GLY A 140 10.58 20.95 12.47
C GLY A 140 9.65 20.74 11.26
N ALA A 141 8.43 21.27 11.31
CA ALA A 141 7.41 21.09 10.27
C ALA A 141 7.87 21.35 8.81
N PRO A 142 8.69 22.39 8.51
CA PRO A 142 9.19 22.61 7.15
C PRO A 142 10.05 21.44 6.66
N VAL A 143 10.90 20.90 7.53
CA VAL A 143 11.82 19.80 7.19
C VAL A 143 11.05 18.51 6.96
N ILE A 144 10.14 18.18 7.89
CA ILE A 144 9.30 16.98 7.82
C ILE A 144 8.45 17.03 6.55
N GLY A 145 7.78 18.16 6.30
CA GLY A 145 6.92 18.35 5.13
C GLY A 145 7.68 18.17 3.82
N VAL A 146 8.85 18.78 3.68
CA VAL A 146 9.69 18.63 2.48
C VAL A 146 10.20 17.19 2.35
N GLY A 147 10.59 16.54 3.46
CA GLY A 147 11.02 15.14 3.48
C GLY A 147 10.00 14.19 2.89
N LEU A 148 8.78 14.25 3.40
CA LEU A 148 7.65 13.44 2.92
C LEU A 148 7.28 13.76 1.47
N MET A 149 7.36 15.03 1.08
CA MET A 149 7.14 15.44 -0.30
C MET A 149 8.17 14.80 -1.24
N MET A 150 9.46 14.89 -0.91
CA MET A 150 10.54 14.38 -1.78
C MET A 150 10.49 12.87 -1.96
N ILE A 151 10.18 12.11 -0.90
CA ILE A 151 9.98 10.65 -0.99
C ILE A 151 8.95 10.32 -2.09
N SER A 152 7.83 11.03 -2.10
CA SER A 152 6.74 10.80 -3.07
C SER A 152 7.16 11.14 -4.50
N TYR A 153 7.89 12.25 -4.70
CA TYR A 153 8.31 12.71 -6.03
C TYR A 153 9.41 11.82 -6.64
N LEU A 154 10.38 11.36 -5.84
CA LEU A 154 11.40 10.40 -6.30
C LEU A 154 10.77 9.10 -6.81
N GLY A 155 9.69 8.64 -6.18
CA GLY A 155 8.90 7.51 -6.66
C GLY A 155 8.27 7.77 -8.04
N ALA A 156 7.70 8.96 -8.26
CA ALA A 156 7.08 9.31 -9.54
C ALA A 156 8.07 9.50 -10.70
N GLU A 157 9.34 9.79 -10.42
CA GLU A 157 10.41 9.91 -11.43
C GLU A 157 11.11 8.57 -11.75
N ASN A 158 10.56 7.42 -11.30
CA ASN A 158 11.15 6.09 -11.44
C ASN A 158 12.48 5.91 -10.69
N HIS A 159 12.62 6.55 -9.53
CA HIS A 159 13.75 6.34 -8.60
C HIS A 159 13.30 5.89 -7.19
N PRO A 160 12.49 4.83 -7.06
CA PRO A 160 12.01 4.34 -5.76
C PRO A 160 13.14 3.85 -4.85
N GLU A 161 14.29 3.47 -5.40
CA GLU A 161 15.47 3.08 -4.61
C GLU A 161 16.05 4.28 -3.85
N LEU A 162 16.06 5.47 -4.45
CA LEU A 162 16.51 6.70 -3.79
C LEU A 162 15.53 7.14 -2.71
N ALA A 163 14.23 7.01 -2.96
CA ALA A 163 13.19 7.26 -1.95
C ALA A 163 13.35 6.32 -0.74
N SER A 164 13.61 5.04 -0.99
CA SER A 164 13.87 4.04 0.04
C SER A 164 15.16 4.34 0.81
N ALA A 165 16.24 4.71 0.11
CA ALA A 165 17.51 5.08 0.72
C ALA A 165 17.38 6.32 1.62
N TYR A 166 16.61 7.32 1.19
CA TYR A 166 16.30 8.50 2.00
C TYR A 166 15.57 8.12 3.30
N LEU A 167 14.52 7.30 3.21
CA LEU A 167 13.74 6.91 4.39
C LEU A 167 14.56 6.06 5.36
N ILE A 168 15.33 5.10 4.86
CA ILE A 168 16.23 4.27 5.67
C ILE A 168 17.28 5.15 6.35
N ALA A 169 17.92 6.07 5.63
CA ALA A 169 18.88 7.00 6.21
C ALA A 169 18.23 7.86 7.30
N ALA A 170 17.05 8.43 7.04
CA ALA A 170 16.32 9.24 8.01
C ALA A 170 16.02 8.48 9.31
N ASN A 171 15.51 7.24 9.20
CA ASN A 171 15.18 6.40 10.35
C ASN A 171 16.42 5.92 11.12
N VAL A 172 17.49 5.53 10.42
CA VAL A 172 18.75 5.11 11.08
C VAL A 172 19.39 6.29 11.82
N ILE A 173 19.42 7.46 11.20
CA ILE A 173 19.93 8.68 11.85
C ILE A 173 19.05 9.05 13.04
N ASN A 174 17.73 8.99 12.87
CA ASN A 174 16.78 9.24 13.95
C ASN A 174 17.03 8.29 15.15
N LEU A 175 17.12 6.98 14.95
CA LEU A 175 17.38 6.01 16.02
C LEU A 175 18.72 6.25 16.73
N VAL A 176 19.78 6.59 15.98
CA VAL A 176 21.10 6.90 16.54
C VAL A 176 21.04 8.19 17.36
N LEU A 177 20.37 9.23 16.85
CA LEU A 177 20.20 10.49 17.56
C LEU A 177 19.29 10.34 18.78
N ASP A 178 18.27 9.48 18.72
CA ASP A 178 17.44 9.13 19.87
C ASP A 178 18.29 8.50 20.97
N TYR A 179 19.12 7.50 20.62
CA TYR A 179 20.05 6.93 21.59
C TYR A 179 20.99 7.98 22.21
N ILE A 180 21.45 8.95 21.43
CA ILE A 180 22.35 10.03 21.90
C ILE A 180 21.61 11.03 22.80
N PHE A 181 20.52 11.61 22.32
CA PHE A 181 19.80 12.66 23.03
C PHE A 181 19.12 12.13 24.28
N LEU A 182 18.62 10.90 24.26
CA LEU A 182 17.92 10.33 25.41
C LEU A 182 18.87 9.86 26.50
N ASN A 183 20.04 9.28 26.17
CA ASN A 183 20.98 8.79 27.19
C ASN A 183 22.04 9.79 27.63
N PHE A 184 22.49 10.67 26.73
CA PHE A 184 23.68 11.51 26.99
C PHE A 184 23.35 13.00 27.12
N THR A 185 22.09 13.42 26.92
CA THR A 185 21.70 14.82 27.06
C THR A 185 20.52 15.00 28.00
N PRO A 186 20.39 16.16 28.66
CA PRO A 186 19.26 16.45 29.54
C PRO A 186 17.97 16.82 28.78
N MET A 187 17.93 16.65 27.45
CA MET A 187 16.80 17.08 26.62
C MET A 187 15.56 16.19 26.78
N GLY A 188 15.70 14.95 27.27
CA GLY A 188 14.59 14.02 27.46
C GLY A 188 13.75 13.86 26.18
N ILE A 189 12.44 13.90 26.32
CA ILE A 189 11.47 13.78 25.20
C ILE A 189 11.65 14.82 24.10
N ALA A 190 12.11 16.02 24.45
CA ALA A 190 12.39 17.06 23.48
C ALA A 190 13.48 16.58 22.49
N GLY A 191 14.42 15.76 22.99
CA GLY A 191 15.41 15.05 22.19
C GLY A 191 14.78 14.09 21.17
N ALA A 192 13.73 13.35 21.53
CA ALA A 192 13.07 12.40 20.63
C ALA A 192 12.44 13.08 19.39
N SER A 193 11.71 14.18 19.61
CA SER A 193 11.17 14.97 18.50
C SER A 193 12.31 15.59 17.66
N LEU A 194 13.36 16.10 18.30
CA LEU A 194 14.51 16.69 17.62
C LEU A 194 15.25 15.68 16.72
N SER A 195 15.44 14.44 17.19
CA SER A 195 16.03 13.37 16.40
C SER A 195 15.25 13.11 15.12
N THR A 196 13.92 13.16 15.18
CA THR A 196 13.05 12.94 14.01
C THR A 196 13.27 14.04 12.98
N VAL A 197 13.27 15.30 13.42
CA VAL A 197 13.52 16.47 12.56
C VAL A 197 14.91 16.40 11.93
N LEU A 198 15.93 16.09 12.74
CA LEU A 198 17.31 15.97 12.26
C LEU A 198 17.51 14.75 11.35
N GLY A 199 16.81 13.65 11.59
CA GLY A 199 16.81 12.47 10.72
C GLY A 199 16.38 12.84 9.31
N PHE A 200 15.22 13.48 9.16
CA PHE A 200 14.78 14.00 7.86
C PHE A 200 15.72 15.07 7.30
N LEU A 201 16.24 15.99 8.13
CA LEU A 201 17.14 17.05 7.68
C LEU A 201 18.44 16.50 7.09
N ILE A 202 19.08 15.55 7.77
CA ILE A 202 20.37 14.99 7.35
C ILE A 202 20.16 14.05 6.16
N ALA A 203 19.04 13.32 6.11
CA ALA A 203 18.69 12.50 4.96
C ALA A 203 18.52 13.32 3.66
N MET A 204 18.24 14.63 3.74
CA MET A 204 18.17 15.51 2.56
C MET A 204 19.46 15.56 1.73
N VAL A 205 20.58 15.08 2.26
CA VAL A 205 21.79 14.84 1.47
C VAL A 205 21.51 13.95 0.25
N VAL A 206 20.66 12.93 0.37
CA VAL A 206 20.24 12.08 -0.76
C VAL A 206 19.56 12.92 -1.85
N PHE A 207 18.71 13.87 -1.45
CA PHE A 207 18.05 14.78 -2.38
C PHE A 207 19.04 15.75 -3.03
N VAL A 208 20.05 16.23 -2.31
CA VAL A 208 21.12 17.08 -2.88
C VAL A 208 21.90 16.34 -3.97
N PHE A 209 22.20 15.05 -3.75
CA PHE A 209 22.83 14.20 -4.77
C PHE A 209 21.90 13.98 -5.97
N TYR A 210 20.62 13.71 -5.72
CA TYR A 210 19.62 13.57 -6.77
C TYR A 210 19.48 14.84 -7.62
N ALA A 211 19.35 16.00 -6.97
CA ALA A 211 19.23 17.28 -7.63
C ALA A 211 20.46 17.62 -8.50
N ARG A 212 21.62 17.00 -8.24
CA ARG A 212 22.84 17.12 -9.06
C ARG A 212 22.98 16.06 -10.15
N SER A 213 22.09 15.07 -10.21
CA SER A 213 22.13 14.00 -11.21
C SER A 213 21.57 14.47 -12.55
N ASP A 214 22.21 14.06 -13.64
CA ASP A 214 21.75 14.30 -15.02
C ASP A 214 20.53 13.44 -15.40
N LYS A 215 20.14 12.49 -14.55
CA LYS A 215 19.00 11.57 -14.79
C LYS A 215 17.64 12.12 -14.32
N ARG A 216 17.59 13.35 -13.81
CA ARG A 216 16.34 13.97 -13.33
C ARG A 216 15.42 14.38 -14.49
N ASN A 217 14.13 14.16 -14.35
CA ASN A 217 13.12 14.63 -15.31
C ASN A 217 12.46 15.94 -14.87
N ILE A 218 12.52 16.24 -13.57
CA ILE A 218 11.96 17.43 -12.93
C ILE A 218 13.09 18.35 -12.48
N SER A 219 12.92 19.65 -12.68
CA SER A 219 13.89 20.66 -12.27
C SER A 219 13.26 21.78 -11.45
N PHE A 220 14.09 22.49 -10.68
CA PHE A 220 13.69 23.72 -10.01
C PHE A 220 13.55 24.85 -11.02
N VAL A 221 12.34 25.40 -11.12
CA VAL A 221 12.00 26.47 -12.07
C VAL A 221 11.53 27.70 -11.31
N ARG A 222 11.88 28.89 -11.82
CA ARG A 222 11.43 30.16 -11.27
C ARG A 222 9.93 30.35 -11.56
N LEU A 223 9.13 30.35 -10.51
CA LEU A 223 7.67 30.48 -10.59
C LEU A 223 7.23 31.94 -10.78
N LYS A 224 6.21 32.15 -11.61
CA LYS A 224 5.40 33.38 -11.66
C LYS A 224 4.14 33.17 -10.83
N LEU A 225 3.49 34.26 -10.39
CA LEU A 225 2.25 34.19 -9.59
C LEU A 225 1.13 33.35 -10.25
N LYS A 226 1.07 33.31 -11.59
CA LYS A 226 0.10 32.50 -12.34
C LYS A 226 0.39 30.99 -12.26
N ASP A 227 1.64 30.60 -12.01
CA ASP A 227 2.05 29.19 -11.96
C ASP A 227 1.58 28.51 -10.67
N PHE A 228 1.18 29.26 -9.63
CA PHE A 228 0.56 28.70 -8.43
C PHE A 228 -0.83 28.10 -8.69
N ALA A 229 -1.49 28.44 -9.80
CA ALA A 229 -2.78 27.85 -10.17
C ALA A 229 -2.67 26.32 -10.40
N ILE A 230 -1.50 25.84 -10.82
CA ILE A 230 -1.26 24.41 -11.09
C ILE A 230 -1.27 23.57 -9.80
N ILE A 231 -1.06 24.18 -8.63
CA ILE A 231 -1.13 23.50 -7.33
C ILE A 231 -2.52 22.90 -7.08
N LYS A 232 -3.56 23.47 -7.69
CA LYS A 232 -4.91 22.88 -7.64
C LYS A 232 -4.90 21.43 -8.11
N GLU A 233 -4.08 21.08 -9.09
CA GLU A 233 -3.97 19.69 -9.56
C GLU A 233 -3.43 18.78 -8.46
N ALA A 234 -2.34 19.17 -7.79
CA ALA A 234 -1.78 18.42 -6.66
C ALA A 234 -2.75 18.29 -5.48
N VAL A 235 -3.48 19.36 -5.15
CA VAL A 235 -4.48 19.32 -4.07
C VAL A 235 -5.65 18.41 -4.44
N VAL A 236 -6.16 18.49 -5.68
CA VAL A 236 -7.28 17.67 -6.13
C VAL A 236 -6.90 16.18 -6.17
N THR A 237 -5.69 15.84 -6.62
CA THR A 237 -5.18 14.47 -6.61
C THR A 237 -4.80 14.00 -5.21
N GLY A 238 -4.39 14.91 -4.31
CA GLY A 238 -4.07 14.62 -2.91
C GLY A 238 -5.26 14.56 -1.95
N LEU A 239 -6.43 15.08 -2.36
CA LEU A 239 -7.67 15.08 -1.55
C LEU A 239 -8.03 13.70 -0.96
N PRO A 240 -7.96 12.58 -1.71
CA PRO A 240 -8.25 11.26 -1.15
C PRO A 240 -7.33 10.91 0.04
N MET A 241 -6.05 11.26 -0.04
CA MET A 241 -5.08 11.03 1.04
C MET A 241 -5.35 11.95 2.23
N LEU A 242 -5.72 13.21 1.99
CA LEU A 242 -6.15 14.12 3.05
C LEU A 242 -7.36 13.58 3.80
N VAL A 243 -8.37 13.11 3.06
CA VAL A 243 -9.58 12.52 3.64
C VAL A 243 -9.20 11.27 4.43
N PHE A 244 -8.32 10.42 3.91
CA PHE A 244 -7.82 9.24 4.61
C PHE A 244 -7.12 9.56 5.95
N MET A 245 -6.20 10.53 5.95
CA MET A 245 -5.51 10.93 7.16
C MET A 245 -6.47 11.57 8.17
N ALA A 246 -7.36 12.45 7.70
CA ALA A 246 -8.34 13.11 8.54
C ALA A 246 -9.33 12.10 9.16
N THR A 247 -9.79 11.11 8.39
CA THR A 247 -10.68 10.08 8.92
C THR A 247 -9.95 9.21 9.92
N ASN A 248 -8.74 8.72 9.61
CA ASN A 248 -7.97 7.91 10.54
C ASN A 248 -7.67 8.65 11.85
N PHE A 249 -7.35 9.95 11.75
CA PHE A 249 -7.18 10.84 12.89
C PHE A 249 -8.46 10.96 13.75
N VAL A 250 -9.60 11.20 13.10
CA VAL A 250 -10.92 11.28 13.74
C VAL A 250 -11.32 9.95 14.39
N LYS A 251 -10.99 8.80 13.78
CA LYS A 251 -11.19 7.47 14.38
C LYS A 251 -10.37 7.31 15.64
N ALA A 252 -9.06 7.55 15.59
CA ALA A 252 -8.17 7.37 16.73
C ALA A 252 -8.62 8.23 17.93
N LEU A 253 -8.85 9.53 17.72
CA LEU A 253 -9.32 10.42 18.78
C LEU A 253 -10.75 10.12 19.22
N GLY A 254 -11.65 9.91 18.27
CA GLY A 254 -13.07 9.72 18.55
C GLY A 254 -13.33 8.47 19.38
N ILE A 255 -12.66 7.35 19.07
CA ILE A 255 -12.81 6.11 19.83
C ILE A 255 -12.26 6.27 21.25
N ASN A 256 -11.06 6.82 21.40
CA ASN A 256 -10.47 7.07 22.71
C ASN A 256 -11.37 7.99 23.56
N MET A 257 -11.87 9.08 22.97
CA MET A 257 -12.75 10.03 23.66
C MET A 257 -14.10 9.42 24.06
N ILE A 258 -14.70 8.59 23.20
CA ILE A 258 -15.96 7.89 23.50
C ILE A 258 -15.76 6.93 24.67
N ILE A 259 -14.69 6.13 24.66
CA ILE A 259 -14.42 5.12 25.68
C ILE A 259 -14.12 5.77 27.05
N ILE A 260 -13.22 6.76 27.09
CA ILE A 260 -12.84 7.44 28.33
C ILE A 260 -14.06 8.13 28.97
N ASN A 261 -14.90 8.80 28.19
CA ASN A 261 -16.04 9.54 28.75
C ASN A 261 -17.21 8.65 29.20
N LEU A 262 -17.40 7.46 28.60
CA LEU A 262 -18.55 6.60 28.89
C LEU A 262 -18.26 5.47 29.88
N ILE A 263 -17.02 4.99 29.88
CA ILE A 263 -16.57 3.82 30.64
C ILE A 263 -15.45 4.20 31.61
N GLY A 264 -14.46 4.97 31.15
CA GLY A 264 -13.28 5.35 31.94
C GLY A 264 -12.01 4.58 31.55
N ASP A 265 -10.96 4.70 32.37
CA ASP A 265 -9.61 4.17 32.09
C ASP A 265 -9.60 2.65 31.88
N ASP A 266 -10.42 1.92 32.63
CA ASP A 266 -10.59 0.48 32.51
C ASP A 266 -11.04 0.06 31.10
N GLY A 267 -11.98 0.82 30.51
CA GLY A 267 -12.45 0.56 29.15
C GLY A 267 -11.38 0.81 28.09
N LEU A 268 -10.52 1.82 28.31
CA LEU A 268 -9.41 2.12 27.41
C LEU A 268 -8.35 1.00 27.46
N ALA A 269 -8.09 0.45 28.64
CA ALA A 269 -7.21 -0.70 28.80
C ALA A 269 -7.74 -1.91 28.01
N VAL A 270 -9.02 -2.26 28.14
CA VAL A 270 -9.62 -3.38 27.38
C VAL A 270 -9.53 -3.14 25.87
N PHE A 271 -9.83 -1.92 25.40
CA PHE A 271 -9.72 -1.58 23.99
C PHE A 271 -8.29 -1.73 23.45
N THR A 272 -7.30 -1.30 24.22
CA THR A 272 -5.88 -1.40 23.84
C THR A 272 -5.47 -2.87 23.63
N VAL A 273 -5.94 -3.78 24.49
CA VAL A 273 -5.68 -5.23 24.32
C VAL A 273 -6.32 -5.76 23.03
N CYS A 274 -7.58 -5.38 22.75
CA CYS A 274 -8.25 -5.76 21.51
C CYS A 274 -7.53 -5.23 20.26
N ASP A 275 -7.06 -3.97 20.29
CA ASP A 275 -6.34 -3.35 19.18
C ASP A 275 -4.98 -4.02 18.93
N ASN A 276 -4.24 -4.37 19.99
CA ASN A 276 -3.01 -5.15 19.88
C ASN A 276 -3.24 -6.54 19.25
N VAL A 277 -4.35 -7.20 19.59
CA VAL A 277 -4.73 -8.47 18.94
C VAL A 277 -5.05 -8.27 17.46
N LEU A 278 -5.72 -7.18 17.11
CA LEU A 278 -5.97 -6.83 15.70
C LEU A 278 -4.67 -6.57 14.94
N MET A 279 -3.67 -5.95 15.59
CA MET A 279 -2.34 -5.75 15.01
C MET A 279 -1.67 -7.08 14.65
N ILE A 280 -1.78 -8.10 15.51
CA ILE A 280 -1.29 -9.45 15.23
C ILE A 280 -2.03 -10.06 14.03
N VAL A 281 -3.35 -9.90 13.95
CA VAL A 281 -4.12 -10.34 12.78
C VAL A 281 -3.63 -9.64 11.51
N GLU A 282 -3.38 -8.34 11.57
CA GLU A 282 -2.90 -7.53 10.45
C GLU A 282 -1.50 -7.96 9.98
N MET A 283 -0.61 -8.40 10.88
CA MET A 283 0.70 -8.96 10.48
C MET A 283 0.56 -10.09 9.45
N PHE A 284 -0.43 -10.97 9.63
CA PHE A 284 -0.65 -12.09 8.72
C PHE A 284 -1.57 -11.72 7.55
N VAL A 285 -2.73 -11.16 7.83
CA VAL A 285 -3.76 -10.84 6.82
C VAL A 285 -3.27 -9.73 5.89
N GLY A 286 -2.73 -8.65 6.43
CA GLY A 286 -2.15 -7.55 5.67
C GLY A 286 -0.99 -8.01 4.79
N GLY A 287 -0.18 -8.95 5.24
CA GLY A 287 0.91 -9.52 4.45
C GLY A 287 0.45 -10.35 3.25
N ILE A 288 -0.63 -11.14 3.40
CA ILE A 288 -1.20 -11.93 2.29
C ILE A 288 -1.94 -11.02 1.30
N ILE A 289 -2.80 -10.14 1.82
CA ILE A 289 -3.62 -9.23 1.01
C ILE A 289 -2.78 -8.15 0.33
N GLY A 290 -1.68 -7.70 0.96
CA GLY A 290 -0.73 -6.73 0.41
C GLY A 290 -0.01 -7.18 -0.86
N VAL A 291 -0.06 -8.47 -1.20
CA VAL A 291 0.42 -8.99 -2.50
C VAL A 291 -0.53 -8.57 -3.63
N ILE A 292 -1.82 -8.34 -3.35
CA ILE A 292 -2.84 -8.05 -4.36
C ILE A 292 -2.50 -6.80 -5.16
N PRO A 293 -2.28 -5.59 -4.59
CA PRO A 293 -2.01 -4.37 -5.37
C PRO A 293 -0.94 -4.53 -6.46
N ASN A 294 0.19 -5.12 -6.09
CA ASN A 294 1.33 -5.30 -6.99
C ASN A 294 1.04 -6.30 -8.12
N VAL A 295 0.40 -7.43 -7.80
CA VAL A 295 0.13 -8.49 -8.79
C VAL A 295 -1.12 -8.17 -9.63
N ALA A 296 -2.17 -7.67 -8.99
CA ALA A 296 -3.43 -7.34 -9.62
C ALA A 296 -3.28 -6.17 -10.60
N GLY A 297 -2.50 -5.14 -10.26
CA GLY A 297 -2.25 -4.01 -11.17
C GLY A 297 -1.61 -4.47 -12.49
N VAL A 298 -0.62 -5.37 -12.42
CA VAL A 298 0.02 -5.97 -13.59
C VAL A 298 -0.97 -6.80 -14.41
N LEU A 299 -1.69 -7.73 -13.77
CA LEU A 299 -2.68 -8.58 -14.46
C LEU A 299 -3.82 -7.76 -15.06
N TYR A 300 -4.24 -6.69 -14.40
CA TYR A 300 -5.27 -5.77 -14.89
C TYR A 300 -4.79 -4.97 -16.10
N GLY A 301 -3.57 -4.41 -16.06
CA GLY A 301 -2.95 -3.72 -17.19
C GLY A 301 -2.75 -4.63 -18.41
N GLU A 302 -2.47 -5.91 -18.17
CA GLU A 302 -2.37 -6.96 -19.21
C GLU A 302 -3.72 -7.42 -19.77
N LYS A 303 -4.84 -6.94 -19.21
CA LYS A 303 -6.21 -7.45 -19.47
C LYS A 303 -6.37 -8.95 -19.17
N ASP A 304 -5.56 -9.50 -18.27
CA ASP A 304 -5.63 -10.89 -17.82
C ASP A 304 -6.62 -11.05 -16.64
N TYR A 305 -7.92 -10.90 -16.93
CA TYR A 305 -8.98 -10.95 -15.93
C TYR A 305 -9.17 -12.33 -15.31
N VAL A 306 -8.84 -13.39 -16.05
CA VAL A 306 -8.85 -14.76 -15.52
C VAL A 306 -7.73 -14.94 -14.49
N GLY A 307 -6.52 -14.47 -14.80
CA GLY A 307 -5.39 -14.48 -13.87
C GLY A 307 -5.69 -13.68 -12.60
N LEU A 308 -6.32 -12.51 -12.76
CA LEU A 308 -6.72 -11.63 -11.65
C LEU A 308 -7.67 -12.35 -10.65
N ARG A 309 -8.63 -13.13 -11.15
CA ARG A 309 -9.53 -13.93 -10.29
C ARG A 309 -8.83 -15.09 -9.62
N VAL A 310 -7.89 -15.73 -10.31
CA VAL A 310 -7.08 -16.80 -9.72
C VAL A 310 -6.24 -16.25 -8.57
N LEU A 311 -5.63 -15.07 -8.73
CA LEU A 311 -4.94 -14.35 -7.66
C LEU A 311 -5.88 -14.13 -6.47
N CYS A 312 -7.01 -13.44 -6.69
CA CYS A 312 -7.89 -13.03 -5.61
C CYS A 312 -8.47 -14.22 -4.84
N ASN A 313 -8.98 -15.24 -5.55
CA ASN A 313 -9.51 -16.44 -4.92
C ASN A 313 -8.44 -17.17 -4.10
N LYS A 314 -7.19 -17.16 -4.57
CA LYS A 314 -6.07 -17.81 -3.89
C LYS A 314 -5.64 -17.05 -2.65
N MET A 315 -5.48 -15.73 -2.73
CA MET A 315 -5.16 -14.87 -1.58
C MET A 315 -6.25 -14.95 -0.51
N LEU A 316 -7.53 -14.88 -0.89
CA LEU A 316 -8.65 -15.08 0.04
C LEU A 316 -8.63 -16.46 0.68
N LYS A 317 -8.41 -17.53 -0.10
CA LYS A 317 -8.35 -18.90 0.45
C LYS A 317 -7.26 -19.04 1.51
N TYR A 318 -6.04 -18.55 1.24
CA TYR A 318 -4.96 -18.60 2.24
C TYR A 318 -5.26 -17.71 3.44
N SER A 319 -5.80 -16.52 3.21
CA SER A 319 -6.21 -15.63 4.29
C SER A 319 -7.22 -16.31 5.21
N TYR A 320 -8.26 -16.97 4.68
CA TYR A 320 -9.22 -17.72 5.51
C TYR A 320 -8.60 -18.88 6.29
N ILE A 321 -7.63 -19.59 5.72
CA ILE A 321 -6.94 -20.69 6.43
C ILE A 321 -6.18 -20.12 7.63
N VAL A 322 -5.39 -19.06 7.41
CA VAL A 322 -4.63 -18.41 8.48
C VAL A 322 -5.58 -17.79 9.51
N LEU A 323 -6.66 -17.16 9.05
CA LEU A 323 -7.70 -16.58 9.90
C LEU A 323 -8.36 -17.61 10.80
N ALA A 324 -8.68 -18.78 10.27
CA ALA A 324 -9.28 -19.86 11.04
C ALA A 324 -8.34 -20.35 12.14
N VAL A 325 -7.03 -20.47 11.83
CA VAL A 325 -6.02 -20.82 12.83
C VAL A 325 -5.91 -19.73 13.90
N LEU A 326 -5.79 -18.46 13.51
CA LEU A 326 -5.73 -17.34 14.45
C LEU A 326 -7.00 -17.25 15.30
N PHE A 327 -8.19 -17.42 14.71
CA PHE A 327 -9.47 -17.41 15.42
C PHE A 327 -9.53 -18.51 16.49
N VAL A 328 -9.13 -19.74 16.16
CA VAL A 328 -9.06 -20.82 17.12
C VAL A 328 -8.07 -20.49 18.23
N LEU A 329 -6.86 -20.01 17.89
CA LEU A 329 -5.85 -19.62 18.88
C LEU A 329 -6.35 -18.51 19.80
N MET A 330 -7.01 -17.48 19.27
CA MET A 330 -7.57 -16.39 20.06
C MET A 330 -8.68 -16.87 20.99
N MET A 331 -9.53 -17.79 20.54
CA MET A 331 -10.61 -18.36 21.36
C MET A 331 -10.11 -19.32 22.43
N THR A 332 -9.06 -20.11 22.15
CA THR A 332 -8.51 -21.07 23.12
C THR A 332 -7.58 -20.42 24.12
N PHE A 333 -6.78 -19.44 23.68
CA PHE A 333 -5.76 -18.79 24.50
C PHE A 333 -6.16 -17.39 24.97
N THR A 334 -7.46 -17.06 24.99
CA THR A 334 -7.92 -15.70 25.32
C THR A 334 -7.44 -15.23 26.69
N GLU A 335 -7.45 -16.13 27.67
CA GLU A 335 -7.03 -15.84 29.04
C GLU A 335 -5.53 -15.58 29.12
N GLN A 336 -4.71 -16.39 28.45
CA GLN A 336 -3.26 -16.19 28.39
C GLN A 336 -2.90 -14.92 27.63
N ILE A 337 -3.64 -14.59 26.57
CA ILE A 337 -3.46 -13.32 25.84
C ILE A 337 -3.80 -12.14 26.76
N ALA A 338 -4.93 -12.18 27.47
CA ALA A 338 -5.29 -11.13 28.42
C ALA A 338 -4.23 -10.95 29.52
N ILE A 339 -3.73 -12.05 30.10
CA ILE A 339 -2.66 -12.01 31.11
C ILE A 339 -1.37 -11.45 30.54
N MET A 340 -1.00 -11.83 29.31
CA MET A 340 0.21 -11.33 28.64
C MET A 340 0.19 -9.81 28.45
N PHE A 341 -1.00 -9.22 28.31
CA PHE A 341 -1.20 -7.77 28.20
C PHE A 341 -1.54 -7.08 29.53
N GLY A 342 -1.31 -7.72 30.68
CA GLY A 342 -1.36 -7.08 32.00
C GLY A 342 -2.66 -7.26 32.79
N SER A 343 -3.49 -8.24 32.47
CA SER A 343 -4.64 -8.61 33.31
C SER A 343 -4.19 -9.32 34.58
N ASP A 344 -4.18 -8.63 35.72
CA ASP A 344 -3.83 -9.18 37.05
C ASP A 344 -4.92 -10.07 37.70
N GLY A 345 -5.79 -10.70 36.89
CA GLY A 345 -6.79 -11.67 37.36
C GLY A 345 -7.96 -11.08 38.16
N GLY A 346 -8.10 -9.75 38.19
CA GLY A 346 -9.25 -9.05 38.78
C GLY A 346 -10.49 -9.02 37.87
N GLU A 347 -11.50 -8.26 38.28
CA GLU A 347 -12.75 -8.05 37.51
C GLU A 347 -12.49 -7.54 36.08
N LEU A 348 -11.50 -6.66 35.93
CA LEU A 348 -10.99 -6.15 34.66
C LEU A 348 -10.48 -7.27 33.74
N GLY A 349 -9.83 -8.30 34.32
CA GLY A 349 -9.32 -9.44 33.55
C GLY A 349 -10.41 -10.31 32.96
N VAL A 350 -11.50 -10.53 33.71
CA VAL A 350 -12.68 -11.25 33.21
C VAL A 350 -13.33 -10.48 32.06
N GLN A 351 -13.44 -9.15 32.20
CA GLN A 351 -13.99 -8.27 31.16
C GLN A 351 -13.11 -8.28 29.91
N MET A 352 -11.78 -8.24 30.05
CA MET A 352 -10.84 -8.37 28.93
C MET A 352 -11.03 -9.69 28.17
N VAL A 353 -11.18 -10.81 28.88
CA VAL A 353 -11.40 -12.12 28.25
C VAL A 353 -12.71 -12.17 27.47
N ASN A 354 -13.81 -11.64 28.05
CA ASN A 354 -15.11 -11.62 27.38
C ASN A 354 -15.09 -10.72 26.13
N SER A 355 -14.55 -9.51 26.26
CA SER A 355 -14.39 -8.58 25.16
C SER A 355 -13.53 -9.16 24.04
N LEU A 356 -12.42 -9.84 24.34
CA LEU A 356 -11.58 -10.48 23.34
C LEU A 356 -12.28 -11.62 22.59
N ARG A 357 -13.10 -12.44 23.29
CA ARG A 357 -13.89 -13.49 22.64
C ARG A 357 -14.90 -12.91 21.65
N ILE A 358 -15.57 -11.83 22.02
CA ILE A 358 -16.49 -11.11 21.12
C ILE A 358 -15.70 -10.51 19.94
N PHE A 359 -14.56 -9.88 20.24
CA PHE A 359 -13.73 -9.21 19.25
C PHE A 359 -13.15 -10.18 18.22
N ALA A 360 -12.90 -11.44 18.56
CA ALA A 360 -12.45 -12.46 17.61
C ALA A 360 -13.40 -12.63 16.40
N PHE A 361 -14.69 -12.31 16.51
CA PHE A 361 -15.62 -12.31 15.37
C PHE A 361 -15.41 -11.16 14.38
N CYS A 362 -14.71 -10.10 14.78
CA CYS A 362 -14.36 -8.93 13.95
C CYS A 362 -13.42 -9.29 12.79
N VAL A 363 -12.67 -10.37 12.98
CA VAL A 363 -11.54 -10.77 12.16
C VAL A 363 -11.97 -11.19 10.74
N ALA A 364 -13.18 -11.74 10.59
CA ALA A 364 -13.75 -12.11 9.29
C ALA A 364 -14.21 -10.91 8.43
N PRO A 365 -15.03 -9.96 8.93
CA PRO A 365 -15.38 -8.77 8.17
C PRO A 365 -14.16 -7.86 7.93
N TYR A 366 -13.20 -7.80 8.86
CA TYR A 366 -11.93 -7.09 8.67
C TYR A 366 -11.16 -7.56 7.42
N LEU A 367 -11.02 -8.88 7.23
CA LEU A 367 -10.42 -9.46 6.02
C LEU A 367 -11.12 -8.98 4.73
N TRP A 368 -12.45 -8.90 4.75
CA TRP A 368 -13.22 -8.44 3.59
C TRP A 368 -13.03 -6.96 3.30
N ASN A 369 -13.03 -6.10 4.32
CA ASN A 369 -12.78 -4.67 4.13
C ASN A 369 -11.39 -4.43 3.52
N LYS A 370 -10.34 -5.07 4.09
CA LYS A 370 -8.98 -5.02 3.56
C LYS A 370 -8.86 -5.52 2.12
N PHE A 371 -9.51 -6.64 1.81
CA PHE A 371 -9.52 -7.20 0.46
C PHE A 371 -10.24 -6.27 -0.54
N ILE A 372 -11.38 -5.69 -0.17
CA ILE A 372 -12.17 -4.77 -1.00
C ILE A 372 -11.33 -3.53 -1.34
N ILE A 373 -10.70 -2.91 -0.33
CA ILE A 373 -9.83 -1.74 -0.52
C ILE A 373 -8.71 -2.08 -1.51
N SER A 374 -7.92 -3.10 -1.19
CA SER A 374 -6.75 -3.51 -1.99
C SER A 374 -7.12 -3.88 -3.43
N TYR A 375 -8.21 -4.64 -3.61
CA TYR A 375 -8.64 -5.09 -4.93
C TYR A 375 -9.15 -3.94 -5.80
N TYR A 376 -10.06 -3.10 -5.28
CA TYR A 376 -10.65 -2.03 -6.08
C TYR A 376 -9.66 -0.91 -6.39
N GLU A 377 -8.69 -0.68 -5.51
CA GLU A 377 -7.56 0.19 -5.78
C GLU A 377 -6.72 -0.34 -6.96
N SER A 378 -6.42 -1.63 -6.98
CA SER A 378 -5.63 -2.29 -8.03
C SER A 378 -6.24 -2.19 -9.44
N ILE A 379 -7.57 -2.12 -9.53
CA ILE A 379 -8.31 -2.04 -10.81
C ILE A 379 -8.78 -0.61 -11.13
N GLU A 380 -8.17 0.39 -10.50
CA GLU A 380 -8.45 1.82 -10.71
C GLU A 380 -9.93 2.19 -10.43
N LYS A 381 -10.63 1.44 -9.58
CA LYS A 381 -11.97 1.74 -9.07
C LYS A 381 -11.91 2.35 -7.68
N THR A 382 -11.05 3.37 -7.55
CA THR A 382 -10.74 4.07 -6.30
C THR A 382 -11.98 4.60 -5.57
N THR A 383 -13.08 4.94 -6.27
CA THR A 383 -14.32 5.39 -5.61
C THR A 383 -14.88 4.36 -4.61
N ILE A 384 -14.80 3.05 -4.92
CA ILE A 384 -15.30 2.03 -3.97
C ILE A 384 -14.31 1.88 -2.81
N ALA A 385 -13.01 1.81 -3.10
CA ALA A 385 -11.98 1.69 -2.08
C ALA A 385 -12.00 2.87 -1.09
N SER A 386 -12.08 4.10 -1.60
CA SER A 386 -12.19 5.32 -0.79
C SER A 386 -13.48 5.35 0.04
N LEU A 387 -14.61 4.87 -0.50
CA LEU A 387 -15.86 4.79 0.27
C LEU A 387 -15.72 3.83 1.45
N VAL A 388 -15.20 2.62 1.23
CA VAL A 388 -14.99 1.64 2.31
C VAL A 388 -14.05 2.22 3.37
N THR A 389 -12.95 2.81 2.92
CA THR A 389 -11.98 3.44 3.81
C THR A 389 -12.60 4.58 4.64
N PHE A 390 -13.50 5.36 4.06
CA PHE A 390 -14.22 6.44 4.75
C PHE A 390 -15.25 5.91 5.76
N LEU A 391 -15.95 4.83 5.42
CA LEU A 391 -16.91 4.19 6.33
C LEU A 391 -16.21 3.55 7.53
N GLU A 392 -15.15 2.79 7.27
CA GLU A 392 -14.33 2.08 8.26
C GLU A 392 -13.58 3.05 9.19
N ASN A 393 -13.09 4.17 8.66
CA ASN A 393 -12.27 5.10 9.43
C ASN A 393 -13.00 6.34 9.96
N ALA A 394 -14.29 6.54 9.72
CA ALA A 394 -14.99 7.67 10.33
C ALA A 394 -16.47 7.43 10.53
N LEU A 395 -17.20 7.14 9.46
CA LEU A 395 -18.66 7.27 9.47
C LEU A 395 -19.36 6.16 10.25
N VAL A 396 -18.88 4.92 10.19
CA VAL A 396 -19.55 3.76 10.79
C VAL A 396 -18.94 3.42 12.16
N VAL A 397 -17.62 3.47 12.28
CA VAL A 397 -16.93 3.03 13.51
C VAL A 397 -17.33 3.84 14.74
N LEU A 398 -17.35 5.18 14.66
CA LEU A 398 -17.65 6.02 15.84
C LEU A 398 -19.09 5.84 16.34
N PRO A 399 -20.14 5.93 15.48
CA PRO A 399 -21.51 5.70 15.95
C PRO A 399 -21.75 4.26 16.37
N ALA A 400 -21.14 3.27 15.69
CA ALA A 400 -21.29 1.87 16.07
C ALA A 400 -20.68 1.57 17.44
N THR A 401 -19.50 2.12 17.75
CA THR A 401 -18.89 2.01 19.08
C THR A 401 -19.73 2.72 20.14
N LEU A 402 -20.23 3.93 19.85
CA LEU A 402 -21.11 4.66 20.77
C LEU A 402 -22.40 3.88 21.08
N VAL A 403 -23.09 3.41 20.04
CA VAL A 403 -24.33 2.63 20.19
C VAL A 403 -24.07 1.29 20.85
N GLY A 404 -22.96 0.62 20.51
CA GLY A 404 -22.52 -0.62 21.15
C GLY A 404 -22.37 -0.46 22.65
N ILE A 405 -21.63 0.56 23.10
CA ILE A 405 -21.44 0.87 24.52
C ILE A 405 -22.77 1.20 25.20
N LEU A 406 -23.60 2.06 24.60
CA LEU A 406 -24.87 2.48 25.20
C LEU A 406 -25.88 1.32 25.37
N ILE A 407 -25.96 0.42 24.38
CA ILE A 407 -26.82 -0.76 24.46
C ILE A 407 -26.28 -1.70 25.53
N TRP A 408 -24.99 -1.98 25.53
CA TRP A 408 -24.40 -2.95 26.47
C TRP A 408 -24.39 -2.45 27.91
N LYS A 409 -24.33 -1.13 28.11
CA LYS A 409 -24.51 -0.49 29.41
C LYS A 409 -25.88 -0.78 30.03
N GLN A 410 -26.90 -1.09 29.24
CA GLN A 410 -28.22 -1.52 29.75
C GLN A 410 -28.23 -2.97 30.23
N PHE A 411 -27.33 -3.81 29.71
CA PHE A 411 -27.24 -5.23 30.07
C PHE A 411 -26.32 -5.48 31.26
N ASP A 412 -25.16 -4.82 31.29
CA ASP A 412 -24.07 -5.12 32.23
C ASP A 412 -23.73 -3.93 33.15
N GLY A 413 -24.43 -2.80 33.02
CA GLY A 413 -24.21 -1.58 33.82
C GLY A 413 -22.95 -0.77 33.47
N ILE A 414 -21.90 -1.43 32.95
CA ILE A 414 -20.58 -0.83 32.67
C ILE A 414 -20.40 -0.59 31.16
N GLY A 415 -20.73 -1.57 30.32
CA GLY A 415 -20.74 -1.42 28.85
C GLY A 415 -19.41 -1.71 28.12
N ILE A 416 -18.43 -2.33 28.79
CA ILE A 416 -17.09 -2.64 28.25
C ILE A 416 -17.15 -3.58 27.04
N ASP A 417 -17.88 -4.69 27.13
CA ASP A 417 -18.07 -5.62 26.01
C ASP A 417 -18.79 -4.96 24.81
N GLY A 418 -19.52 -3.86 25.06
CA GLY A 418 -20.13 -3.02 24.03
C GLY A 418 -19.11 -2.38 23.09
N ILE A 419 -17.87 -2.17 23.53
CA ILE A 419 -16.76 -1.73 22.67
C ILE A 419 -16.51 -2.77 21.59
N ALA A 420 -16.29 -4.04 21.99
CA ALA A 420 -15.99 -5.13 21.07
C ALA A 420 -17.15 -5.37 20.08
N VAL A 421 -18.40 -5.36 20.57
CA VAL A 421 -19.59 -5.50 19.72
C VAL A 421 -19.70 -4.34 18.72
N GLY A 422 -19.45 -3.11 19.16
CA GLY A 422 -19.48 -1.92 18.30
C GLY A 422 -18.48 -2.04 17.14
N PHE A 423 -17.26 -2.51 17.41
CA PHE A 423 -16.26 -2.75 16.39
C PHE A 423 -16.67 -3.85 15.40
N VAL A 424 -17.10 -5.02 15.88
CA VAL A 424 -17.58 -6.12 15.02
C VAL A 424 -18.72 -5.66 14.11
N ALA A 425 -19.68 -4.93 14.67
CA ALA A 425 -20.79 -4.35 13.93
C ALA A 425 -20.30 -3.34 12.89
N SER A 426 -19.34 -2.49 13.25
CA SER A 426 -18.80 -1.48 12.33
C SER A 426 -18.14 -2.09 11.09
N GLU A 427 -17.32 -3.13 11.28
CA GLU A 427 -16.66 -3.84 10.19
C GLU A 427 -17.70 -4.52 9.28
N ALA A 428 -18.69 -5.20 9.89
CA ALA A 428 -19.74 -5.89 9.16
C ALA A 428 -20.64 -4.91 8.36
N ILE A 429 -21.04 -3.79 8.97
CA ILE A 429 -21.83 -2.75 8.31
C ILE A 429 -21.04 -2.15 7.14
N THR A 430 -19.73 -1.94 7.31
CA THR A 430 -18.85 -1.41 6.26
C THR A 430 -18.79 -2.37 5.06
N VAL A 431 -18.62 -3.68 5.29
CA VAL A 431 -18.66 -4.69 4.22
C VAL A 431 -20.01 -4.69 3.49
N LEU A 432 -21.11 -4.63 4.24
CA LEU A 432 -22.47 -4.60 3.68
C LEU A 432 -22.72 -3.34 2.85
N ALA A 433 -22.32 -2.18 3.37
CA ALA A 433 -22.43 -0.90 2.68
C ALA A 433 -21.61 -0.89 1.38
N ALA A 434 -20.39 -1.43 1.41
CA ALA A 434 -19.54 -1.60 0.23
C ALA A 434 -20.21 -2.50 -0.82
N TYR A 435 -20.79 -3.62 -0.39
CA TYR A 435 -21.51 -4.54 -1.27
C TYR A 435 -22.75 -3.91 -1.91
N ILE A 436 -23.55 -3.18 -1.12
CA ILE A 436 -24.74 -2.47 -1.59
C ILE A 436 -24.37 -1.37 -2.58
N PHE A 437 -23.40 -0.52 -2.23
CA PHE A 437 -22.93 0.57 -3.10
C PHE A 437 -22.43 0.03 -4.45
N ARG A 438 -21.64 -1.05 -4.40
CA ARG A 438 -21.16 -1.74 -5.59
C ARG A 438 -22.32 -2.29 -6.43
N LYS A 439 -23.35 -2.90 -5.83
CA LYS A 439 -24.53 -3.41 -6.55
C LYS A 439 -25.36 -2.28 -7.18
N ILE A 440 -25.46 -1.12 -6.53
CA ILE A 440 -26.18 0.05 -7.06
C ILE A 440 -25.44 0.64 -8.27
N LYS A 441 -24.12 0.85 -8.15
CA LYS A 441 -23.30 1.48 -9.20
C LYS A 441 -22.99 0.53 -10.37
N TYR A 442 -22.87 -0.78 -10.11
CA TYR A 442 -22.47 -1.79 -11.10
C TYR A 442 -23.48 -2.97 -11.17
N LYS A 443 -24.75 -2.68 -11.49
CA LYS A 443 -25.88 -3.62 -11.45
C LYS A 443 -25.68 -4.93 -12.24
N HIS A 444 -24.93 -4.91 -13.34
CA HIS A 444 -24.76 -6.05 -14.25
C HIS A 444 -23.36 -6.68 -14.23
N SER A 445 -22.46 -6.22 -13.37
CA SER A 445 -21.10 -6.72 -13.30
C SER A 445 -20.98 -7.86 -12.27
N SER A 446 -19.93 -8.69 -12.38
CA SER A 446 -19.54 -9.64 -11.31
C SER A 446 -18.89 -8.91 -10.13
N PHE A 447 -18.75 -9.53 -8.94
CA PHE A 447 -18.11 -8.90 -7.77
C PHE A 447 -16.82 -8.16 -8.17
N TYR A 448 -15.98 -8.83 -8.97
CA TYR A 448 -14.71 -8.32 -9.47
C TYR A 448 -14.83 -7.11 -10.42
N ILE A 449 -16.03 -6.71 -10.86
CA ILE A 449 -16.33 -5.65 -11.86
C ILE A 449 -15.77 -5.92 -13.26
N VAL A 450 -14.69 -6.71 -13.37
CA VAL A 450 -14.09 -7.16 -14.62
C VAL A 450 -14.93 -8.24 -15.32
N PRO A 451 -14.86 -8.31 -16.66
CA PRO A 451 -15.49 -9.36 -17.47
C PRO A 451 -15.16 -10.78 -16.99
N LYS A 452 -16.06 -11.73 -17.28
CA LYS A 452 -15.85 -13.14 -16.90
C LYS A 452 -14.76 -13.84 -17.69
N GLU A 453 -14.56 -13.38 -18.91
CA GLU A 453 -13.57 -13.87 -19.83
C GLU A 453 -12.65 -12.71 -20.20
N ASN A 454 -11.46 -13.02 -20.70
CA ASN A 454 -10.59 -12.01 -21.25
C ASN A 454 -11.30 -11.34 -22.46
N PRO A 455 -11.01 -10.07 -22.77
CA PRO A 455 -11.67 -9.39 -23.88
C PRO A 455 -11.31 -10.06 -25.21
N GLY A 456 -12.22 -10.01 -26.18
CA GLY A 456 -11.98 -10.59 -27.50
C GLY A 456 -12.06 -12.12 -27.55
N ILE A 457 -11.72 -12.69 -28.70
CA ILE A 457 -11.58 -14.14 -28.87
C ILE A 457 -10.14 -14.49 -28.46
N ASN A 458 -9.99 -15.40 -27.50
CA ASN A 458 -8.70 -15.71 -26.88
C ASN A 458 -8.28 -17.15 -27.14
N LEU A 459 -7.03 -17.33 -27.55
CA LEU A 459 -6.30 -18.59 -27.52
C LEU A 459 -5.32 -18.53 -26.35
N ASP A 460 -5.57 -19.30 -25.29
CA ASP A 460 -4.65 -19.43 -24.15
C ASP A 460 -4.14 -20.87 -24.06
N PHE A 461 -2.82 -21.06 -24.10
CA PHE A 461 -2.19 -22.36 -23.88
C PHE A 461 -0.83 -22.21 -23.18
N SER A 462 -0.34 -23.31 -22.60
CA SER A 462 0.93 -23.35 -21.89
C SER A 462 1.76 -24.50 -22.47
N ILE A 463 3.03 -24.24 -22.77
CA ILE A 463 3.96 -25.24 -23.28
C ILE A 463 5.09 -25.48 -22.29
N GLN A 464 5.75 -26.64 -22.37
CA GLN A 464 7.03 -26.84 -21.69
C GLN A 464 8.14 -26.13 -22.46
N SER A 465 9.16 -25.65 -21.75
CA SER A 465 10.31 -24.96 -22.34
C SER A 465 11.27 -25.93 -23.06
N THR A 466 10.77 -26.61 -24.09
CA THR A 466 11.50 -27.59 -24.92
C THR A 466 11.33 -27.24 -26.40
N MET A 467 12.39 -27.41 -27.20
CA MET A 467 12.36 -27.05 -28.63
C MET A 467 11.28 -27.78 -29.43
N ASP A 468 10.95 -29.02 -29.06
CA ASP A 468 9.88 -29.80 -29.72
C ASP A 468 8.50 -29.15 -29.53
N GLU A 469 8.23 -28.60 -28.34
CA GLU A 469 7.00 -27.88 -28.04
C GLU A 469 6.97 -26.47 -28.65
N ALA A 470 8.13 -25.85 -28.93
CA ALA A 470 8.18 -24.54 -29.57
C ALA A 470 7.56 -24.57 -30.99
N GLN A 471 7.78 -25.66 -31.74
CA GLN A 471 7.17 -25.84 -33.08
C GLN A 471 5.64 -25.95 -33.02
N ARG A 472 5.08 -26.35 -31.87
CA ARG A 472 3.65 -26.45 -31.67
C ARG A 472 2.98 -25.07 -31.60
N VAL A 473 3.69 -24.06 -31.10
CA VAL A 473 3.20 -22.68 -30.96
C VAL A 473 2.73 -22.13 -32.30
N HIS A 474 3.53 -22.30 -33.35
CA HIS A 474 3.21 -21.85 -34.70
C HIS A 474 1.89 -22.45 -35.19
N LYS A 475 1.75 -23.78 -35.06
CA LYS A 475 0.56 -24.51 -35.53
C LYS A 475 -0.71 -24.09 -34.78
N GLU A 476 -0.64 -23.92 -33.48
CA GLU A 476 -1.80 -23.53 -32.66
C GLU A 476 -2.27 -22.11 -33.01
N ILE A 477 -1.34 -21.16 -33.22
CA ILE A 477 -1.67 -19.78 -33.60
C ILE A 477 -2.27 -19.71 -35.01
N ILE A 478 -1.66 -20.37 -36.00
CA ILE A 478 -2.18 -20.42 -37.37
C ILE A 478 -3.59 -21.01 -37.39
N SER A 479 -3.80 -22.12 -36.68
CA SER A 479 -5.11 -22.80 -36.62
C SER A 479 -6.17 -21.89 -36.03
N PHE A 480 -5.87 -21.21 -34.91
CA PHE A 480 -6.78 -20.25 -34.30
C PHE A 480 -7.07 -19.04 -35.20
N CYS A 481 -6.06 -18.49 -35.87
CA CYS A 481 -6.26 -17.39 -36.80
C CYS A 481 -7.13 -17.80 -38.00
N ALA A 482 -6.95 -19.02 -38.52
CA ALA A 482 -7.77 -19.57 -39.59
C ALA A 482 -9.23 -19.78 -39.16
N GLU A 483 -9.47 -20.32 -37.96
CA GLU A 483 -10.82 -20.48 -37.38
C GLU A 483 -11.56 -19.14 -37.22
N ASN A 484 -10.83 -18.04 -37.04
CA ASN A 484 -11.38 -16.70 -36.80
C ASN A 484 -11.30 -15.76 -38.02
N ASN A 485 -11.03 -16.30 -39.23
CA ASN A 485 -10.97 -15.54 -40.49
C ASN A 485 -9.97 -14.38 -40.51
N ILE A 486 -8.84 -14.52 -39.81
CA ILE A 486 -7.74 -13.53 -39.83
C ILE A 486 -6.98 -13.64 -41.15
N PRO A 487 -6.58 -12.51 -41.79
CA PRO A 487 -5.73 -12.56 -42.98
C PRO A 487 -4.43 -13.32 -42.74
N ASN A 488 -4.06 -14.22 -43.66
CA ASN A 488 -2.85 -15.05 -43.56
C ASN A 488 -1.57 -14.25 -43.29
N SER A 489 -1.49 -13.02 -43.82
CA SER A 489 -0.36 -12.11 -43.54
C SER A 489 -0.23 -11.80 -42.04
N LYS A 490 -1.33 -11.36 -41.39
CA LYS A 490 -1.34 -11.07 -39.94
C LYS A 490 -1.15 -12.33 -39.10
N ALA A 491 -1.76 -13.45 -39.51
CA ALA A 491 -1.63 -14.74 -38.83
C ALA A 491 -0.17 -15.23 -38.83
N ASN A 492 0.52 -15.16 -39.97
CA ASN A 492 1.92 -15.53 -40.09
C ASN A 492 2.82 -14.63 -39.23
N LEU A 493 2.57 -13.32 -39.21
CA LEU A 493 3.35 -12.40 -38.37
C LEU A 493 3.20 -12.75 -36.88
N ALA A 494 1.98 -13.00 -36.40
CA ALA A 494 1.74 -13.39 -35.02
C ALA A 494 2.36 -14.75 -34.67
N ALA A 495 2.29 -15.74 -35.58
CA ALA A 495 2.85 -17.06 -35.39
C ALA A 495 4.39 -17.03 -35.33
N VAL A 496 5.04 -16.37 -36.29
CA VAL A 496 6.50 -16.20 -36.33
C VAL A 496 6.98 -15.45 -35.09
N CYS A 497 6.31 -14.37 -34.69
CA CYS A 497 6.65 -13.66 -33.45
C CYS A 497 6.60 -14.56 -32.22
N ALA A 498 5.54 -15.34 -32.08
CA ALA A 498 5.38 -16.21 -30.93
C ALA A 498 6.42 -17.33 -30.91
N GLU A 499 6.72 -17.92 -32.06
CA GLU A 499 7.75 -18.94 -32.22
C GLU A 499 9.14 -18.40 -31.89
N GLU A 500 9.54 -17.27 -32.49
CA GLU A 500 10.84 -16.66 -32.25
C GLU A 500 11.03 -16.26 -30.78
N MET A 501 10.01 -15.65 -30.16
CA MET A 501 10.05 -15.30 -28.75
C MET A 501 10.15 -16.56 -27.87
N THR A 502 9.41 -17.61 -28.21
CA THR A 502 9.44 -18.89 -27.48
C THR A 502 10.82 -19.55 -27.57
N VAL A 503 11.39 -19.63 -28.78
CA VAL A 503 12.73 -20.19 -29.01
C VAL A 503 13.78 -19.40 -28.24
N ASN A 504 13.71 -18.06 -28.25
CA ASN A 504 14.60 -17.21 -27.48
C ASN A 504 14.49 -17.48 -25.97
N ILE A 505 13.27 -17.60 -25.43
CA ILE A 505 13.06 -17.94 -24.03
C ILE A 505 13.62 -19.33 -23.70
N ILE A 506 13.52 -20.31 -24.59
CA ILE A 506 14.06 -21.66 -24.34
C ILE A 506 15.60 -21.65 -24.38
N LYS A 507 16.20 -20.95 -25.35
CA LYS A 507 17.67 -20.87 -25.48
C LYS A 507 18.31 -20.09 -24.32
N PHE A 508 17.71 -18.98 -23.93
CA PHE A 508 18.34 -17.99 -23.05
C PHE A 508 17.64 -17.82 -21.68
N GLY A 509 16.47 -18.41 -21.48
CA GLY A 509 15.71 -18.31 -20.23
C GLY A 509 16.31 -19.09 -19.04
N GLY A 510 17.39 -19.85 -19.26
CA GLY A 510 18.09 -20.61 -18.23
C GLY A 510 17.31 -21.81 -17.67
N LYS A 511 17.93 -22.56 -16.75
CA LYS A 511 17.34 -23.79 -16.15
C LYS A 511 16.07 -23.56 -15.31
N SER A 512 15.66 -22.31 -15.08
CA SER A 512 14.46 -21.99 -14.31
C SER A 512 13.19 -21.91 -15.15
N SER A 513 13.29 -21.74 -16.47
CA SER A 513 12.13 -21.69 -17.38
C SER A 513 11.60 -23.10 -17.64
N ASN A 514 10.54 -23.51 -16.93
CA ASN A 514 9.94 -24.84 -17.14
C ASN A 514 8.67 -24.78 -18.00
N TRP A 515 7.97 -23.64 -17.97
CA TRP A 515 6.70 -23.45 -18.65
C TRP A 515 6.61 -22.05 -19.24
N ILE A 516 6.06 -21.96 -20.45
CA ILE A 516 5.80 -20.69 -21.14
C ILE A 516 4.29 -20.62 -21.37
N ASP A 517 3.66 -19.56 -20.84
CA ASP A 517 2.25 -19.24 -21.04
C ASP A 517 2.13 -18.33 -22.26
N ILE A 518 1.40 -18.77 -23.28
CA ILE A 518 1.17 -18.02 -24.53
C ILE A 518 -0.32 -17.72 -24.65
N SER A 519 -0.62 -16.47 -24.97
CA SER A 519 -1.99 -15.98 -25.13
C SER A 519 -2.08 -15.11 -26.36
N LEU A 520 -3.00 -15.43 -27.26
CA LEU A 520 -3.32 -14.60 -28.41
C LEU A 520 -4.76 -14.11 -28.29
N CYS A 521 -4.91 -12.80 -28.25
CA CYS A 521 -6.18 -12.10 -28.09
C CYS A 521 -6.51 -11.35 -29.38
N LEU A 522 -7.71 -11.60 -29.91
CA LEU A 522 -8.28 -10.86 -31.03
C LEU A 522 -9.35 -9.87 -30.53
N GLU A 523 -9.06 -8.57 -30.62
CA GLU A 523 -9.96 -7.50 -30.19
C GLU A 523 -10.20 -6.53 -31.36
N GLY A 524 -11.26 -6.78 -32.15
CA GLY A 524 -11.48 -6.08 -33.42
C GLY A 524 -10.44 -6.49 -34.46
N ASP A 525 -9.74 -5.51 -35.06
CA ASP A 525 -8.65 -5.75 -36.03
C ASP A 525 -7.26 -5.91 -35.40
N LEU A 526 -7.17 -5.77 -34.07
CA LEU A 526 -5.92 -5.84 -33.31
C LEU A 526 -5.67 -7.25 -32.82
N LEU A 527 -4.47 -7.76 -33.11
CA LEU A 527 -3.95 -9.00 -32.56
C LEU A 527 -2.96 -8.66 -31.45
N ARG A 528 -3.23 -9.17 -30.25
CA ARG A 528 -2.36 -8.97 -29.09
C ARG A 528 -1.83 -10.33 -28.63
N LEU A 529 -0.53 -10.52 -28.77
CA LEU A 529 0.20 -11.70 -28.31
C LEU A 529 0.83 -11.38 -26.95
N ARG A 530 0.58 -12.22 -25.95
CA ARG A 530 1.20 -12.15 -24.63
C ARG A 530 1.96 -13.45 -24.38
N ILE A 531 3.22 -13.32 -24.00
CA ILE A 531 4.10 -14.44 -23.67
C ILE A 531 4.64 -14.21 -22.27
N ARG A 532 4.49 -15.21 -21.40
CA ARG A 532 4.94 -15.16 -20.02
C ARG A 532 5.78 -16.38 -19.66
N ASP A 533 6.94 -16.16 -19.09
CA ASP A 533 7.85 -17.22 -18.66
C ASP A 533 8.48 -16.92 -17.28
N ASN A 534 9.05 -17.95 -16.65
CA ASN A 534 9.73 -17.87 -15.37
C ASN A 534 11.26 -17.98 -15.49
N GLY A 535 11.83 -17.62 -16.64
CA GLY A 535 13.25 -17.62 -16.91
C GLY A 535 14.04 -16.47 -16.25
N ILE A 536 15.34 -16.43 -16.56
CA ILE A 536 16.26 -15.37 -16.16
C ILE A 536 15.77 -14.01 -16.66
N ASN A 537 16.13 -12.92 -15.96
CA ASN A 537 15.77 -11.57 -16.38
C ASN A 537 16.35 -11.27 -17.75
N PHE A 538 15.45 -11.02 -18.70
CA PHE A 538 15.77 -10.73 -20.08
C PHE A 538 14.73 -9.76 -20.61
N ASN A 539 15.11 -8.49 -20.79
CA ASN A 539 14.28 -7.49 -21.43
C ASN A 539 14.56 -7.50 -22.94
N PRO A 540 13.61 -7.97 -23.78
CA PRO A 540 13.80 -7.98 -25.22
C PRO A 540 13.94 -6.57 -25.81
N LEU A 541 13.45 -5.52 -25.12
CA LEU A 541 13.49 -4.15 -25.59
C LEU A 541 14.89 -3.54 -25.50
N ASP A 542 15.65 -3.84 -24.45
CA ASP A 542 16.99 -3.30 -24.21
C ASP A 542 18.06 -3.97 -25.08
N TYR A 543 17.69 -5.02 -25.83
CA TYR A 543 18.61 -5.70 -26.72
C TYR A 543 18.97 -4.81 -27.92
N GLU A 544 20.22 -4.36 -27.96
CA GLU A 544 20.92 -3.79 -29.11
C GLU A 544 22.01 -4.77 -29.55
N ASN A 545 22.15 -4.93 -30.87
CA ASN A 545 22.98 -5.97 -31.46
C ASN A 545 24.46 -5.60 -31.41
N ASP A 546 25.12 -5.86 -30.27
CA ASP A 546 26.56 -5.69 -30.11
C ASP A 546 27.29 -7.04 -30.27
N SER A 547 27.78 -7.27 -31.48
CA SER A 547 28.84 -8.22 -31.87
C SER A 547 28.55 -9.74 -32.01
N ASN A 548 28.79 -10.21 -33.25
CA ASN A 548 29.25 -11.49 -33.81
C ASN A 548 29.26 -12.86 -33.06
N GLU A 549 28.68 -13.03 -31.86
CA GLU A 549 28.60 -14.37 -31.24
C GLU A 549 27.26 -14.70 -30.54
N PHE A 550 26.20 -13.91 -30.77
CA PHE A 550 24.85 -14.23 -30.31
C PHE A 550 23.85 -14.20 -31.47
N ASP A 551 23.45 -15.39 -31.94
CA ASP A 551 22.46 -15.61 -33.00
C ASP A 551 21.04 -15.28 -32.50
N ILE A 552 20.73 -13.98 -32.37
CA ILE A 552 19.44 -13.42 -31.89
C ILE A 552 18.77 -12.58 -33.01
N HIS A 553 18.74 -13.11 -34.24
CA HIS A 553 18.02 -12.49 -35.36
C HIS A 553 16.49 -12.38 -35.12
N GLY A 554 15.92 -13.25 -34.28
CA GLY A 554 14.48 -13.29 -34.01
C GLY A 554 13.92 -12.05 -33.33
N ILE A 555 14.62 -11.46 -32.35
CA ILE A 555 14.08 -10.32 -31.57
C ILE A 555 14.06 -9.03 -32.39
N GLU A 556 15.08 -8.78 -33.20
CA GLU A 556 15.07 -7.65 -34.14
C GLU A 556 13.94 -7.79 -35.17
N LEU A 557 13.71 -9.01 -35.67
CA LEU A 557 12.59 -9.30 -36.56
C LEU A 557 11.27 -8.97 -35.85
N VAL A 558 11.05 -9.45 -34.62
CA VAL A 558 9.86 -9.17 -33.80
C VAL A 558 9.66 -7.66 -33.61
N LYS A 559 10.72 -6.92 -33.26
CA LYS A 559 10.67 -5.46 -33.10
C LYS A 559 10.24 -4.77 -34.39
N LYS A 560 10.76 -5.20 -35.55
CA LYS A 560 10.43 -4.62 -36.86
C LYS A 560 9.00 -4.92 -37.32
N ILE A 561 8.48 -6.09 -37.00
CA ILE A 561 7.15 -6.52 -37.48
C ILE A 561 6.00 -6.19 -36.51
N SER A 562 6.31 -5.92 -35.24
CA SER A 562 5.31 -5.49 -34.25
C SER A 562 4.95 -4.02 -34.40
N LYS A 563 3.67 -3.68 -34.16
CA LYS A 563 3.21 -2.29 -34.05
C LYS A 563 3.62 -1.67 -32.73
N SER A 564 3.60 -2.47 -31.66
CA SER A 564 4.14 -2.11 -30.37
C SER A 564 4.59 -3.36 -29.62
N MET A 565 5.64 -3.20 -28.82
CA MET A 565 6.17 -4.21 -27.93
C MET A 565 6.37 -3.58 -26.55
N SER A 566 5.85 -4.22 -25.52
CA SER A 566 6.10 -3.85 -24.13
C SER A 566 6.61 -5.05 -23.36
N TYR A 567 7.55 -4.77 -22.45
CA TYR A 567 8.12 -5.76 -21.55
C TYR A 567 7.97 -5.25 -20.12
N ILE A 568 7.58 -6.17 -19.24
CA ILE A 568 7.65 -5.95 -17.80
C ILE A 568 8.10 -7.24 -17.14
N ARG A 569 9.08 -7.14 -16.24
CA ARG A 569 9.35 -8.22 -15.29
C ARG A 569 8.52 -7.98 -14.06
N ALA A 570 7.51 -8.81 -13.85
CA ALA A 570 6.63 -8.73 -12.69
C ALA A 570 6.52 -10.12 -12.07
N ILE A 571 6.58 -10.19 -10.73
CA ILE A 571 6.33 -11.45 -10.01
C ILE A 571 7.39 -12.52 -10.38
N ASP A 572 8.62 -12.08 -10.67
CA ASP A 572 9.72 -12.97 -11.10
C ASP A 572 9.31 -13.78 -12.35
N MET A 573 8.46 -13.17 -13.18
CA MET A 573 8.07 -13.65 -14.50
C MET A 573 8.40 -12.56 -15.52
N ASN A 574 9.01 -12.97 -16.62
CA ASN A 574 9.12 -12.13 -17.80
C ASN A 574 7.74 -12.10 -18.45
N ASN A 575 7.23 -10.91 -18.75
CA ASN A 575 6.00 -10.76 -19.50
C ASN A 575 6.23 -9.82 -20.67
N THR A 576 5.99 -10.33 -21.87
CA THR A 576 6.11 -9.59 -23.12
C THR A 576 4.76 -9.51 -23.80
N ILE A 577 4.32 -8.30 -24.13
CA ILE A 577 3.10 -8.06 -24.89
C ILE A 577 3.48 -7.44 -26.23
N ILE A 578 3.00 -8.06 -27.31
CA ILE A 578 3.27 -7.67 -28.69
C ILE A 578 1.92 -7.41 -29.35
N THR A 579 1.77 -6.28 -30.02
CA THR A 579 0.55 -5.92 -30.76
C THR A 579 0.86 -5.79 -32.26
N PHE A 580 -0.08 -6.26 -33.10
CA PHE A 580 0.00 -6.24 -34.56
C PHE A 580 -1.11 -5.38 -35.17
#